data_AF-A0A7Y8Q3T1-F1
#
_entry.id   AF-A0A7Y8Q3T1-F1
#
_cell.length_a   1.000
_cell.length_b   1.000
_cell.length_c   1.000
_cell.angle_alpha   90.00
_cell.angle_beta   90.00
_cell.angle_gamma   90.00
#
_symmetry.space_group_name_H-M   'P 1'
#
loop_
_entity.id
_entity.type
_entity.pdbx_description
1 polymer ?
#
loop_
_entity_poly.entity_id
_entity_poly.type
_entity_poly.pdbx_seq_one_letter_code
_entity_poly.pdbx_strand_id
1 'polypeptide(L)'
;MSKQFSIQLKEWFLNIVTIIVIPLYIIAIYKILITYDLDKIIKYLPLATFVLACIAFFFALRTYWRKSSISVKASYIPSPDSHYGKAYIHQYLLESEKDKAIVVFKVYLRIGYDTYVLLEDFRSKPLILKAYEVHQREFERIHWHSSNEYKLDLTKVLSDPKIPKSIVLSTSEGKYVTKTVILP
;
A
#
# COMPACT_ATOMS: atom_id res chain seq x y z
N MET A 1 4.55 -3.73 60.65
CA MET A 1 5.05 -5.06 60.20
C MET A 1 3.93 -6.06 59.87
N SER A 2 2.73 -5.98 60.48
CA SER A 2 1.64 -6.96 60.24
C SER A 2 0.94 -6.86 58.86
N LYS A 3 0.87 -5.68 58.23
CA LYS A 3 0.22 -5.50 56.92
C LYS A 3 0.99 -6.12 55.74
N GLN A 4 2.32 -6.09 55.76
CA GLN A 4 3.14 -6.72 54.70
C GLN A 4 3.06 -8.25 54.75
N PHE A 5 3.05 -8.82 55.96
CA PHE A 5 2.93 -10.27 56.15
C PHE A 5 1.54 -10.79 55.72
N SER A 6 0.46 -10.05 55.99
CA SER A 6 -0.89 -10.47 55.57
C SER A 6 -1.11 -10.39 54.05
N ILE A 7 -0.42 -9.48 53.36
CA ILE A 7 -0.44 -9.36 51.90
C ILE A 7 0.32 -10.54 51.27
N GLN A 8 1.53 -10.84 51.75
CA GLN A 8 2.29 -12.03 51.30
C GLN A 8 1.54 -13.33 51.55
N LEU A 9 0.84 -13.47 52.69
CA LEU A 9 0.04 -14.66 52.99
C LEU A 9 -1.15 -14.82 52.03
N LYS A 10 -1.81 -13.71 51.66
CA LYS A 10 -2.89 -13.70 50.66
C LYS A 10 -2.40 -14.08 49.27
N GLU A 11 -1.24 -13.59 48.85
CA GLU A 11 -0.64 -13.95 47.55
C GLU A 11 -0.23 -15.41 47.51
N TRP A 12 0.35 -15.94 48.60
CA TRP A 12 0.66 -17.36 48.73
C TRP A 12 -0.61 -18.24 48.64
N PHE A 13 -1.68 -17.83 49.31
CA PHE A 13 -2.96 -18.54 49.26
C PHE A 13 -3.58 -18.50 47.86
N LEU A 14 -3.55 -17.35 47.17
CA LEU A 14 -4.06 -17.22 45.81
C LEU A 14 -3.28 -18.09 44.80
N ASN A 15 -1.96 -18.18 44.97
CA ASN A 15 -1.10 -19.03 44.14
C ASN A 15 -1.35 -20.53 44.40
N ILE A 16 -1.54 -20.94 45.65
CA ILE A 16 -1.90 -22.34 45.97
C ILE A 16 -3.27 -22.70 45.39
N VAL A 17 -4.25 -21.81 45.53
CA VAL A 17 -5.60 -22.03 44.98
C VAL A 17 -5.56 -22.14 43.45
N THR A 18 -4.82 -21.28 42.76
CA THR A 18 -4.70 -21.35 41.29
C THR A 18 -3.98 -22.63 40.83
N ILE A 19 -2.93 -23.06 41.53
CA ILE A 19 -2.22 -24.32 41.23
C ILE A 19 -3.12 -25.55 41.39
N ILE A 20 -4.13 -25.51 42.27
CA ILE A 20 -5.06 -26.64 42.49
C ILE A 20 -6.27 -26.57 41.54
N VAL A 21 -6.80 -25.37 41.28
CA VAL A 21 -8.01 -25.18 40.47
C VAL A 21 -7.75 -25.46 38.99
N ILE A 22 -6.59 -25.05 38.45
CA ILE A 22 -6.22 -25.29 37.04
C ILE A 22 -6.18 -26.78 36.69
N PRO A 23 -5.49 -27.67 37.42
CA PRO A 23 -5.47 -29.10 37.10
C PRO A 23 -6.84 -29.76 37.29
N LEU A 24 -7.65 -29.33 38.28
CA LEU A 24 -9.03 -29.80 38.41
C LEU A 24 -9.87 -29.45 37.18
N TYR A 25 -9.69 -28.24 36.63
CA TYR A 25 -10.38 -27.79 35.43
C TYR A 25 -9.93 -28.61 34.19
N ILE A 26 -8.64 -28.89 34.06
CA ILE A 26 -8.09 -29.73 32.99
C ILE A 26 -8.65 -31.16 33.09
N ILE A 27 -8.72 -31.74 34.28
CA ILE A 27 -9.29 -33.09 34.50
C ILE A 27 -10.78 -33.11 34.18
N ALA A 28 -11.53 -32.05 34.52
CA ALA A 28 -12.94 -31.92 34.18
C ALA A 28 -13.17 -31.85 32.66
N ILE A 29 -12.37 -31.06 31.95
CA ILE A 29 -12.37 -31.00 30.48
C ILE A 29 -12.05 -32.37 29.89
N TYR A 30 -11.04 -33.06 30.42
CA TYR A 30 -10.63 -34.38 29.94
C TYR A 30 -11.73 -35.43 30.15
N LYS A 31 -12.42 -35.40 31.31
CA LYS A 31 -13.59 -36.27 31.56
C LYS A 31 -14.76 -35.95 30.64
N ILE A 32 -15.08 -34.67 30.42
CA ILE A 32 -16.11 -34.26 29.45
C ILE A 32 -15.75 -34.77 28.05
N LEU A 33 -14.49 -34.65 27.65
CA LEU A 33 -14.00 -35.09 26.35
C LEU A 33 -14.07 -36.61 26.17
N ILE A 34 -13.85 -37.40 27.22
CA ILE A 34 -14.00 -38.87 27.24
C ILE A 34 -15.47 -39.31 27.28
N THR A 35 -16.33 -38.52 27.92
CA THR A 35 -17.77 -38.82 28.05
C THR A 35 -18.51 -38.60 26.73
N TYR A 36 -18.00 -37.68 25.91
CA TYR A 36 -18.36 -37.59 24.49
C TYR A 36 -17.64 -38.67 23.70
N ASP A 37 -18.38 -39.36 22.84
CA ASP A 37 -17.90 -40.44 21.97
C ASP A 37 -16.79 -39.93 21.01
N LEU A 38 -15.53 -40.03 21.45
CA LEU A 38 -14.34 -39.51 20.77
C LEU A 38 -14.26 -39.96 19.32
N ASP A 39 -14.69 -41.18 19.03
CA ASP A 39 -14.68 -41.77 17.69
C ASP A 39 -15.61 -41.02 16.71
N LYS A 40 -16.74 -40.50 17.21
CA LYS A 40 -17.63 -39.67 16.39
C LYS A 40 -17.00 -38.31 16.09
N ILE A 41 -16.34 -37.69 17.07
CA ILE A 41 -15.70 -36.38 16.90
C ILE A 41 -14.50 -36.50 15.94
N ILE A 42 -13.66 -37.52 16.09
CA ILE A 42 -12.50 -37.80 15.24
C ILE A 42 -12.94 -38.01 13.78
N LYS A 43 -14.10 -38.65 13.55
CA LYS A 43 -14.65 -38.86 12.19
C LYS A 43 -14.99 -37.56 11.46
N TYR A 44 -15.47 -36.53 12.16
CA TYR A 44 -15.82 -35.23 11.56
C TYR A 44 -14.68 -34.21 11.58
N LEU A 45 -13.59 -34.51 12.29
CA LEU A 45 -12.42 -33.64 12.41
C LEU A 45 -11.79 -33.25 11.05
N PRO A 46 -11.60 -34.18 10.08
CA PRO A 46 -11.05 -33.83 8.77
C PRO A 46 -11.90 -32.80 8.02
N LEU A 47 -13.23 -32.94 8.08
CA LEU A 47 -14.15 -32.01 7.42
C LEU A 47 -14.05 -30.61 8.03
N ALA A 48 -13.99 -30.51 9.36
CA ALA A 48 -13.81 -29.24 10.06
C ALA A 48 -12.46 -28.59 9.68
N THR A 49 -11.36 -29.36 9.65
CA THR A 49 -10.05 -28.84 9.26
C THR A 49 -10.00 -28.40 7.79
N PHE A 50 -10.71 -29.08 6.89
CA PHE A 50 -10.81 -28.71 5.49
C PHE A 50 -11.53 -27.36 5.31
N VAL A 51 -12.64 -27.14 6.02
CA VAL A 51 -13.35 -25.85 5.98
C VAL A 51 -12.46 -24.71 6.48
N LEU A 52 -11.75 -24.92 7.59
CA LEU A 52 -10.79 -23.93 8.11
C LEU A 52 -9.66 -23.65 7.12
N ALA A 53 -9.13 -24.68 6.45
CA ALA A 53 -8.11 -24.54 5.43
C ALA A 53 -8.61 -23.73 4.22
N CYS A 54 -9.83 -23.97 3.75
CA CYS A 54 -10.44 -23.20 2.66
C CYS A 54 -10.60 -21.72 3.02
N ILE A 55 -11.03 -21.42 4.25
CA ILE A 55 -11.15 -20.03 4.74
C ILE A 55 -9.76 -19.37 4.78
N ALA A 56 -8.77 -20.03 5.36
CA ALA A 56 -7.40 -19.52 5.42
C ALA A 56 -6.81 -19.29 4.03
N PHE A 57 -7.01 -20.23 3.10
CA PHE A 57 -6.56 -20.11 1.72
C PHE A 57 -7.23 -18.94 0.99
N PHE A 58 -8.53 -18.73 1.18
CA PHE A 58 -9.24 -17.59 0.60
C PHE A 58 -8.66 -16.25 1.08
N PHE A 59 -8.35 -16.11 2.38
CA PHE A 59 -7.70 -14.92 2.91
C PHE A 59 -6.27 -14.74 2.37
N ALA A 60 -5.51 -15.84 2.24
CA ALA A 60 -4.18 -15.81 1.66
C ALA A 60 -4.22 -15.33 0.20
N LEU A 61 -5.15 -15.86 -0.61
CA LEU A 61 -5.31 -15.48 -2.01
C LEU A 61 -5.72 -14.00 -2.16
N ARG A 62 -6.67 -13.54 -1.35
CA ARG A 62 -7.09 -12.14 -1.34
C ARG A 62 -5.94 -11.19 -0.98
N THR A 63 -5.13 -11.58 0.01
CA THR A 63 -3.96 -10.80 0.43
C THR A 63 -2.87 -10.79 -0.65
N TYR A 64 -2.67 -11.91 -1.32
CA TYR A 64 -1.74 -12.01 -2.44
C TYR A 64 -2.13 -11.08 -3.60
N TRP A 65 -3.41 -11.05 -4.02
CA TRP A 65 -3.87 -10.14 -5.08
C TRP A 65 -3.73 -8.65 -4.72
N ARG A 66 -3.80 -8.33 -3.43
CA ARG A 66 -3.59 -6.96 -2.94
C ARG A 66 -2.12 -6.51 -3.03
N LYS A 67 -1.17 -7.46 -3.04
CA LYS A 67 0.29 -7.21 -3.02
C LYS A 67 1.05 -7.57 -4.30
N SER A 68 0.47 -8.41 -5.16
CA SER A 68 1.17 -9.04 -6.31
C SER A 68 1.49 -8.11 -7.48
N SER A 69 0.88 -6.93 -7.58
CA SER A 69 1.12 -6.01 -8.70
C SER A 69 1.33 -4.57 -8.25
N ILE A 70 2.04 -3.80 -9.08
CA ILE A 70 2.07 -2.34 -9.01
C ILE A 70 0.80 -1.81 -9.67
N SER A 71 0.05 -0.96 -8.97
CA SER A 71 -1.03 -0.16 -9.55
C SER A 71 -0.93 1.23 -8.98
N VAL A 72 -0.55 2.17 -9.83
CA VAL A 72 -0.47 3.60 -9.50
C VAL A 72 -1.34 4.35 -10.47
N LYS A 73 -2.26 5.14 -9.92
CA LYS A 73 -3.06 6.10 -10.66
C LYS A 73 -2.32 7.43 -10.64
N ALA A 74 -2.29 8.11 -11.77
CA ALA A 74 -1.65 9.40 -11.87
C ALA A 74 -2.60 10.42 -12.46
N SER A 75 -2.45 11.67 -12.04
CA SER A 75 -3.11 12.79 -12.68
C SER A 75 -2.15 13.97 -12.77
N TYR A 76 -2.42 14.85 -13.73
CA TYR A 76 -1.71 16.12 -13.82
C TYR A 76 -2.65 17.22 -14.23
N ILE A 77 -2.31 18.44 -13.82
CA ILE A 77 -3.03 19.66 -14.13
C ILE A 77 -2.12 20.51 -15.03
N PRO A 78 -2.50 20.77 -16.28
CA PRO A 78 -1.83 21.75 -17.10
C PRO A 78 -2.17 23.16 -16.59
N SER A 79 -1.21 24.08 -16.64
CA SER A 79 -1.48 25.49 -16.34
C SER A 79 -2.25 26.14 -17.50
N PRO A 80 -3.39 26.81 -17.23
CA PRO A 80 -4.19 27.44 -18.27
C PRO A 80 -3.50 28.63 -18.94
N ASP A 81 -2.63 29.37 -18.24
CA ASP A 81 -1.76 30.39 -18.84
C ASP A 81 -0.61 30.79 -17.90
N SER A 82 0.60 30.91 -18.44
CA SER A 82 1.71 31.56 -17.75
C SER A 82 1.79 33.04 -18.12
N HIS A 83 2.53 33.83 -17.34
CA HIS A 83 2.81 35.24 -17.65
C HIS A 83 3.44 35.45 -19.05
N TYR A 84 3.97 34.38 -19.66
CA TYR A 84 4.56 34.37 -21.00
C TYR A 84 3.68 33.69 -22.07
N GLY A 85 2.40 33.40 -21.78
CA GLY A 85 1.46 32.77 -22.73
C GLY A 85 1.84 31.33 -23.11
N LYS A 86 2.59 30.64 -22.25
CA LYS A 86 3.07 29.27 -22.47
C LYS A 86 2.50 28.34 -21.40
N ALA A 87 1.85 27.26 -21.82
CA ALA A 87 1.36 26.24 -20.90
C ALA A 87 2.53 25.40 -20.37
N TYR A 88 2.45 25.02 -19.11
CA TYR A 88 3.37 24.10 -18.45
C TYR A 88 2.57 23.15 -17.56
N ILE A 89 3.23 22.14 -17.00
CA ILE A 89 2.58 21.23 -16.05
C ILE A 89 2.65 21.91 -14.69
N HIS A 90 1.49 22.31 -14.16
CA HIS A 90 1.41 23.01 -12.89
C HIS A 90 1.58 22.05 -11.71
N GLN A 91 0.91 20.90 -11.80
CA GLN A 91 0.89 19.92 -10.73
C GLN A 91 0.83 18.51 -11.30
N TYR A 92 1.42 17.56 -10.60
CA TYR A 92 1.11 16.15 -10.76
C TYR A 92 0.75 15.51 -9.41
N LEU A 93 -0.04 14.44 -9.49
CA LEU A 93 -0.48 13.64 -8.36
C LEU A 93 -0.29 12.16 -8.69
N LEU A 94 0.26 11.42 -7.73
CA LEU A 94 0.45 9.98 -7.78
C LEU A 94 -0.30 9.35 -6.61
N GLU A 95 -1.12 8.35 -6.90
CA GLU A 95 -1.92 7.63 -5.92
C GLU A 95 -1.61 6.13 -6.03
N SER A 96 -1.18 5.52 -4.93
CA SER A 96 -1.01 4.07 -4.86
C SER A 96 -2.35 3.38 -4.64
N GLU A 97 -2.74 2.46 -5.51
CA GLU A 97 -4.00 1.69 -5.36
C GLU A 97 -3.79 0.35 -4.63
N LYS A 98 -2.55 0.04 -4.23
CA LYS A 98 -2.14 -1.27 -3.71
C LYS A 98 -1.58 -1.18 -2.30
N ASP A 99 -1.69 -2.30 -1.57
CA ASP A 99 -1.13 -2.47 -0.23
C ASP A 99 0.36 -2.86 -0.30
N LYS A 100 1.13 -2.05 -1.04
CA LYS A 100 2.55 -2.25 -1.27
C LYS A 100 3.22 -0.89 -1.46
N ALA A 101 4.33 -0.67 -0.76
CA ALA A 101 5.15 0.51 -0.96
C ALA A 101 5.93 0.39 -2.28
N ILE A 102 6.01 1.48 -3.03
CA ILE A 102 6.71 1.55 -4.31
C ILE A 102 7.78 2.62 -4.22
N VAL A 103 9.00 2.28 -4.62
CA VAL A 103 10.10 3.25 -4.71
C VAL A 103 10.11 3.83 -6.12
N VAL A 104 9.96 5.15 -6.21
CA VAL A 104 9.96 5.93 -7.45
C VAL A 104 11.26 6.73 -7.52
N PHE A 105 12.03 6.51 -8.58
CA PHE A 105 13.28 7.21 -8.84
C PHE A 105 13.11 8.40 -9.77
N LYS A 106 12.19 8.32 -10.73
CA LYS A 106 11.94 9.39 -11.70
C LYS A 106 10.49 9.39 -12.14
N VAL A 107 9.97 10.59 -12.40
CA VAL A 107 8.62 10.79 -12.93
C VAL A 107 8.76 11.48 -14.29
N TYR A 108 8.12 10.90 -15.29
CA TYR A 108 8.11 11.41 -16.66
C TYR A 108 6.69 11.67 -17.13
N LEU A 109 6.49 12.73 -17.91
CA LEU A 109 5.35 12.84 -18.80
C LEU A 109 5.76 12.29 -20.18
N ARG A 110 5.15 11.18 -20.57
CA ARG A 110 5.24 10.67 -21.93
C ARG A 110 4.22 11.39 -22.81
N ILE A 111 4.71 11.95 -23.90
CA ILE A 111 3.96 12.68 -24.91
C ILE A 111 4.05 11.90 -26.22
N GLY A 112 2.91 11.52 -26.79
CA GLY A 112 2.88 10.69 -27.98
C GLY A 112 3.50 9.32 -27.70
N TYR A 113 4.36 8.85 -28.60
CA TYR A 113 4.94 7.51 -28.52
C TYR A 113 6.37 7.49 -27.99
N ASP A 114 7.19 8.50 -28.29
CA ASP A 114 8.64 8.44 -28.04
C ASP A 114 9.21 9.64 -27.26
N THR A 115 8.39 10.65 -26.98
CA THR A 115 8.86 11.84 -26.27
C THR A 115 8.61 11.70 -24.78
N TYR A 116 9.67 11.80 -23.98
CA TYR A 116 9.60 11.76 -22.51
C TYR A 116 10.12 13.07 -21.93
N VAL A 117 9.23 13.80 -21.27
CA VAL A 117 9.58 15.00 -20.51
C VAL A 117 9.81 14.58 -19.06
N LEU A 118 11.02 14.82 -18.55
CA LEU A 118 11.33 14.57 -17.14
C LEU A 118 10.64 15.63 -16.28
N LEU A 119 9.81 15.19 -15.33
CA LEU A 119 9.15 16.08 -14.38
C LEU A 119 9.95 16.21 -13.08
N GLU A 120 10.42 15.09 -12.55
CA GLU A 120 11.19 15.07 -11.30
C GLU A 120 12.17 13.90 -11.26
N ASP A 121 13.34 14.15 -10.69
CA ASP A 121 14.42 13.18 -10.52
C ASP A 121 14.73 12.98 -9.03
N PHE A 122 14.38 11.80 -8.54
CA PHE A 122 14.53 11.36 -7.15
C PHE A 122 15.72 10.40 -6.99
N ARG A 123 16.67 10.32 -7.94
CA ARG A 123 17.82 9.41 -7.82
C ARG A 123 18.63 9.59 -6.54
N SER A 124 18.78 10.82 -6.07
CA SER A 124 19.50 11.14 -4.82
C SER A 124 18.66 10.88 -3.56
N LYS A 125 17.35 11.13 -3.63
CA LYS A 125 16.39 10.92 -2.54
C LYS A 125 15.12 10.28 -3.11
N PRO A 126 15.05 8.94 -3.20
CA PRO A 126 13.94 8.23 -3.80
C PRO A 126 12.60 8.54 -3.11
N LEU A 127 11.55 8.72 -3.90
CA LEU A 127 10.20 8.86 -3.37
C LEU A 127 9.68 7.48 -3.00
N ILE A 128 9.39 7.26 -1.72
CA ILE A 128 8.74 6.05 -1.23
C ILE A 128 7.25 6.34 -1.14
N LEU A 129 6.48 5.88 -2.12
CA LEU A 129 5.02 5.97 -2.11
C LEU A 129 4.47 4.78 -1.30
N LYS A 130 3.94 5.03 -0.11
CA LYS A 130 3.40 3.98 0.76
C LYS A 130 2.09 3.42 0.22
N ALA A 131 1.64 2.33 0.84
CA ALA A 131 0.35 1.72 0.56
C ALA A 131 -0.78 2.75 0.71
N TYR A 132 -1.60 2.91 -0.32
CA TYR A 132 -2.74 3.85 -0.35
C TYR A 132 -2.37 5.32 -0.09
N GLU A 133 -1.10 5.69 -0.28
CA GLU A 133 -0.65 7.06 -0.12
C GLU A 133 -0.86 7.86 -1.41
N VAL A 134 -1.13 9.15 -1.21
CA VAL A 134 -1.19 10.15 -2.27
C VAL A 134 0.01 11.06 -2.14
N HIS A 135 0.77 11.18 -3.22
CA HIS A 135 1.85 12.14 -3.35
C HIS A 135 1.43 13.23 -4.33
N GLN A 136 1.52 14.48 -3.90
CA GLN A 136 1.24 15.66 -4.72
C GLN A 136 2.49 16.50 -4.80
N ARG A 137 2.79 16.97 -6.02
CA ARG A 137 3.85 17.93 -6.26
C ARG A 137 3.31 19.06 -7.13
N GLU A 138 3.44 20.26 -6.60
CA GLU A 138 3.20 21.49 -7.33
C GLU A 138 4.56 22.01 -7.82
N PHE A 139 4.59 22.38 -9.10
CA PHE A 139 5.74 23.05 -9.70
C PHE A 139 5.56 24.55 -9.59
N GLU A 140 6.59 25.22 -9.10
CA GLU A 140 6.68 26.65 -9.21
C GLU A 140 6.74 27.07 -10.68
N ARG A 141 6.31 28.30 -10.95
CA ARG A 141 6.27 28.85 -12.31
C ARG A 141 7.66 28.75 -12.93
N ILE A 142 7.72 28.09 -14.09
CA ILE A 142 9.00 27.82 -14.70
C ILE A 142 9.46 29.04 -15.50
N HIS A 143 10.48 29.74 -15.00
CA HIS A 143 11.20 30.78 -15.73
C HIS A 143 12.23 30.12 -16.66
N TRP A 144 11.82 29.75 -17.88
CA TRP A 144 12.75 29.15 -18.84
C TRP A 144 13.58 30.21 -19.57
N HIS A 145 14.89 30.01 -19.60
CA HIS A 145 15.78 30.57 -20.62
C HIS A 145 16.43 29.38 -21.35
N SER A 146 16.21 29.24 -22.66
CA SER A 146 16.94 28.26 -23.48
C SER A 146 17.67 28.97 -24.60
N SER A 147 18.96 28.70 -24.75
CA SER A 147 19.73 29.08 -25.92
C SER A 147 19.87 27.88 -26.84
N ASN A 148 19.41 28.01 -28.09
CA ASN A 148 19.80 27.18 -29.23
C ASN A 148 19.33 25.70 -29.30
N GLU A 149 18.17 25.35 -28.73
CA GLU A 149 17.57 24.00 -28.88
C GLU A 149 16.25 24.01 -29.66
N TYR A 150 15.90 22.88 -30.28
CA TYR A 150 14.61 22.67 -30.95
C TYR A 150 13.47 22.78 -29.93
N LYS A 151 12.69 23.86 -30.04
CA LYS A 151 11.66 24.21 -29.05
C LYS A 151 10.40 23.38 -29.27
N LEU A 152 10.16 22.38 -28.42
CA LEU A 152 8.86 21.74 -28.32
C LEU A 152 7.85 22.72 -27.70
N ASP A 153 6.80 23.08 -28.44
CA ASP A 153 5.75 23.94 -27.92
C ASP A 153 4.75 23.15 -27.06
N LEU A 154 5.02 23.09 -25.76
CA LEU A 154 4.18 22.41 -24.77
C LEU A 154 2.72 22.88 -24.82
N THR A 155 2.45 24.15 -25.16
CA THR A 155 1.07 24.65 -25.30
C THR A 155 0.28 23.87 -26.34
N LYS A 156 0.87 23.66 -27.54
CA LYS A 156 0.18 22.94 -28.63
C LYS A 156 0.01 21.47 -28.30
N VAL A 157 1.03 20.89 -27.67
CA VAL A 157 1.06 19.47 -27.35
C VAL A 157 0.10 19.14 -26.22
N LEU A 158 0.08 19.93 -25.15
CA LEU A 158 -0.78 19.71 -23.98
C LEU A 158 -2.26 19.92 -24.33
N SER A 159 -2.56 20.86 -25.23
CA SER A 159 -3.93 21.16 -25.69
C SER A 159 -4.48 20.18 -26.72
N ASP A 160 -3.64 19.50 -27.52
CA ASP A 160 -4.12 18.58 -28.56
C ASP A 160 -4.59 17.24 -27.96
N PRO A 161 -5.89 16.91 -27.98
CA PRO A 161 -6.39 15.64 -27.44
C PRO A 161 -5.97 14.41 -28.25
N LYS A 162 -5.55 14.57 -29.51
CA LYS A 162 -5.10 13.46 -30.37
C LYS A 162 -3.77 12.87 -29.93
N ILE A 163 -2.95 13.66 -29.25
CA ILE A 163 -1.65 13.23 -28.75
C ILE A 163 -1.87 12.52 -27.41
N PRO A 164 -1.62 11.19 -27.30
CA PRO A 164 -1.75 10.49 -26.03
C PRO A 164 -0.72 11.01 -25.04
N LYS A 165 -1.15 11.21 -23.79
CA LYS A 165 -0.32 11.73 -22.71
C LYS A 165 -0.46 10.79 -21.52
N SER A 166 0.67 10.36 -20.97
CA SER A 166 0.67 9.46 -19.82
C SER A 166 1.85 9.72 -18.91
N ILE A 167 1.65 9.59 -17.60
CA ILE A 167 2.74 9.62 -16.63
C ILE A 167 3.40 8.24 -16.61
N VAL A 168 4.72 8.25 -16.67
CA VAL A 168 5.56 7.06 -16.62
C VAL A 168 6.51 7.19 -15.44
N LEU A 169 6.52 6.15 -14.60
CA LEU A 169 7.34 6.08 -13.40
C LEU A 169 8.52 5.16 -13.66
N SER A 170 9.70 5.58 -13.24
CA SER A 170 10.85 4.69 -13.09
C SER A 170 10.88 4.18 -11.66
N THR A 171 10.56 2.91 -11.45
CA THR A 171 10.54 2.27 -10.13
C THR A 171 11.65 1.23 -9.99
N SER A 172 11.79 0.63 -8.81
CA SER A 172 12.69 -0.50 -8.57
C SER A 172 12.39 -1.74 -9.41
N GLU A 173 11.15 -1.90 -9.87
CA GLU A 173 10.71 -3.03 -10.71
C GLU A 173 10.77 -2.70 -12.21
N GLY A 174 11.23 -1.50 -12.57
CA GLY A 174 11.36 -1.05 -13.96
C GLY A 174 10.50 0.16 -14.30
N LYS A 175 10.21 0.36 -15.60
CA LYS A 175 9.35 1.45 -16.06
C LYS A 175 7.89 1.03 -16.01
N TYR A 176 7.05 1.83 -15.36
CA TYR A 176 5.62 1.58 -15.24
C TYR A 176 4.82 2.73 -15.86
N VAL A 177 3.92 2.41 -16.79
CA VAL A 177 3.00 3.38 -17.40
C VAL A 177 1.74 3.43 -16.56
N THR A 178 1.46 4.60 -15.98
CA THR A 178 0.30 4.78 -15.09
C THR A 178 -0.98 5.03 -15.88
N LYS A 179 -2.12 4.66 -15.29
CA LYS A 179 -3.43 5.14 -15.76
C LYS A 179 -3.52 6.63 -15.45
N THR A 180 -3.41 7.45 -16.49
CA THR A 180 -3.28 8.91 -16.34
C THR A 180 -4.60 9.60 -16.63
N VAL A 181 -5.02 10.50 -15.73
CA VAL A 181 -6.20 11.35 -15.93
C VAL A 181 -5.74 12.80 -16.00
N ILE A 182 -6.17 13.50 -17.05
CA ILE A 182 -5.94 14.94 -17.19
C ILE A 182 -7.01 15.64 -16.37
N LEU A 183 -6.59 16.44 -15.39
CA LEU A 183 -7.50 17.26 -14.60
C LEU A 183 -7.58 18.67 -15.23
N PRO A 184 -8.76 19.31 -15.20
CA PRO A 184 -8.96 20.66 -15.72
C PRO A 184 -8.21 21.72 -14.91
#